data_AF-A0A7W5J2R1-F1
#
_entry.id   AF-A0A7W5J2R1-F1
#
_cell.length_a   1.000
_cell.length_b   1.000
_cell.length_c   1.000
_cell.angle_alpha   90.00
_cell.angle_beta   90.00
_cell.angle_gamma   90.00
#
_symmetry.space_group_name_H-M   'P 1'
#
loop_
_entity.id
_entity.type
_entity.pdbx_description
1 polymer ?
#
loop_
_entity_poly.entity_id
_entity_poly.type
_entity_poly.pdbx_seq_one_letter_code
_entity_poly.pdbx_strand_id
1 'polypeptide(L)'
;MAPHGPLSSRPLPEQGPGHCRFPPCPFVDTRKVRIPDLSFLSKHRSSTMSYIDGFLIAVPNANKEKFIAHAGEFDPIFMELGAIRVIECWGDDVPDGQVTDFRRAVKATDEETVVFSWIEWPDKATRDVGMKKMMEDPRMDAANPMPFDGKRMIFGGFAPVVDLKK
;
A
#
# COMPACT_ATOMS: atom_id res chain seq x y z
N MET A 1 9.61 -11.59 52.08
CA MET A 1 8.96 -11.27 53.36
C MET A 1 8.68 -9.77 53.36
N ALA A 2 7.48 -9.38 52.93
CA ALA A 2 6.87 -8.07 53.09
C ALA A 2 5.34 -8.31 53.11
N PRO A 3 4.58 -7.69 54.03
CA PRO A 3 3.33 -8.26 54.50
C PRO A 3 2.09 -7.78 53.73
N HIS A 4 1.13 -8.69 53.63
CA HIS A 4 -0.22 -8.47 53.14
C HIS A 4 -0.98 -7.45 54.01
N GLY A 5 -1.52 -6.41 53.38
CA GLY A 5 -2.50 -5.48 53.97
C GLY A 5 -3.93 -5.84 53.55
N PRO A 6 -4.95 -5.73 54.43
CA PRO A 6 -6.27 -6.34 54.23
C PRO A 6 -7.23 -5.51 53.36
N LEU A 7 -8.05 -6.24 52.61
CA LEU A 7 -9.18 -5.75 51.81
C LEU A 7 -10.29 -5.19 52.72
N SER A 8 -10.56 -3.89 52.62
CA SER A 8 -11.69 -3.23 53.27
C SER A 8 -12.91 -3.24 52.33
N SER A 9 -13.90 -4.03 52.71
CA SER A 9 -15.24 -4.12 52.12
C SER A 9 -16.05 -2.86 52.40
N ARG A 10 -16.42 -2.11 51.36
CA ARG A 10 -17.40 -1.02 51.44
C ARG A 10 -18.80 -1.56 51.04
N PRO A 11 -19.87 -1.28 51.81
CA PRO A 11 -21.22 -1.66 51.42
C PRO A 11 -21.77 -0.76 50.31
N LEU A 12 -22.54 -1.36 49.39
CA LEU A 12 -23.32 -0.66 48.37
C LEU A 12 -24.59 -0.04 49.01
N PRO A 13 -24.98 1.19 48.65
CA PRO A 13 -26.23 1.77 49.13
C PRO A 13 -27.43 1.24 48.34
N GLU A 14 -28.39 0.70 49.10
CA GLU A 14 -29.73 0.31 48.70
C GLU A 14 -30.53 1.53 48.22
N GLN A 15 -31.09 1.48 47.00
CA GLN A 15 -31.94 2.55 46.44
C GLN A 15 -33.36 1.99 46.26
N GLY A 16 -34.30 2.48 47.07
CA GLY A 16 -35.72 2.15 46.98
C GLY A 16 -36.42 2.75 45.74
N PRO A 17 -37.68 2.37 45.47
CA PRO A 17 -38.36 2.71 44.23
C PRO A 17 -38.92 4.15 44.28
N GLY A 18 -38.10 5.10 43.84
CA GLY A 18 -38.54 6.48 43.57
C GLY A 18 -39.34 6.56 42.27
N HIS A 19 -40.63 6.84 42.39
CA HIS A 19 -41.54 7.11 41.27
C HIS A 19 -41.18 8.46 40.62
N CYS A 20 -40.30 8.45 39.61
CA CYS A 20 -40.01 9.63 38.79
C CYS A 20 -41.13 9.82 37.76
N ARG A 21 -42.04 10.78 38.02
CA ARG A 21 -42.95 11.33 37.01
C ARG A 21 -42.12 12.12 35.99
N PHE A 22 -41.93 11.56 34.81
CA PHE A 22 -41.39 12.29 33.66
C PHE A 22 -42.45 13.26 33.11
N PRO A 23 -42.11 14.53 32.82
CA PRO A 23 -42.98 15.39 32.03
C PRO A 23 -43.06 14.86 30.59
N PRO A 24 -44.18 15.09 29.87
CA PRO A 24 -44.31 14.65 28.48
C PRO A 24 -43.24 15.32 27.61
N CYS A 25 -42.42 14.50 26.94
CA CYS A 25 -41.48 14.96 25.92
C CYS A 25 -42.25 15.73 24.84
N PRO A 26 -41.79 16.91 24.41
CA PRO A 26 -42.38 17.57 23.25
C PRO A 26 -42.22 16.64 22.04
N PHE A 27 -43.34 16.39 21.37
CA PHE A 27 -43.41 15.67 20.10
C PHE A 27 -42.59 16.46 19.07
N VAL A 28 -41.35 16.02 18.82
CA VAL A 28 -40.51 16.56 17.77
C VAL A 28 -41.07 16.06 16.44
N ASP A 29 -41.61 16.98 15.63
CA ASP A 29 -42.07 16.70 14.27
C ASP A 29 -40.88 16.22 13.44
N THR A 30 -40.83 14.90 13.19
CA THR A 30 -39.76 14.24 12.44
C THR A 30 -39.72 14.65 10.96
N ARG A 31 -40.70 15.44 10.48
CA ARG A 31 -40.80 15.88 9.07
C ARG A 31 -39.92 17.09 8.71
N LYS A 32 -39.11 17.61 9.65
CA LYS A 32 -38.17 18.72 9.39
C LYS A 32 -36.71 18.41 9.71
N VAL A 33 -36.32 17.14 9.82
CA VAL A 33 -34.89 16.78 9.78
C VAL A 33 -34.43 16.93 8.33
N ARG A 34 -33.87 18.11 8.00
CA ARG A 34 -33.16 18.31 6.74
C ARG A 34 -31.88 17.49 6.83
N ILE A 35 -31.91 16.30 6.22
CA ILE A 35 -30.72 15.48 5.98
C ILE A 35 -29.69 16.39 5.30
N PRO A 36 -28.49 16.61 5.86
CA PRO A 36 -27.46 17.35 5.17
C PRO A 36 -27.21 16.67 3.82
N ASP A 37 -27.20 17.46 2.76
CA ASP A 37 -26.97 17.00 1.41
C ASP A 37 -25.66 16.20 1.35
N LEU A 38 -25.77 14.90 1.12
CA LEU A 38 -24.66 13.96 0.98
C LEU A 38 -23.80 14.27 -0.26
N SER A 39 -24.17 15.26 -1.08
CA SER A 39 -23.33 15.80 -2.16
C SER A 39 -21.97 16.33 -1.66
N PHE A 40 -21.85 16.75 -0.39
CA PHE A 40 -20.57 17.20 0.17
C PHE A 40 -19.58 16.04 0.37
N LEU A 41 -20.07 14.81 0.57
CA LEU A 41 -19.25 13.60 0.60
C LEU A 41 -18.98 13.04 -0.81
N SER A 42 -19.53 13.66 -1.86
CA SER A 42 -19.38 13.23 -3.26
C SER A 42 -18.39 14.06 -4.07
N LYS A 43 -17.65 14.98 -3.45
CA LYS A 43 -16.63 15.80 -4.15
C LYS A 43 -15.21 15.22 -4.13
N HIS A 44 -15.02 14.08 -3.49
CA HIS A 44 -13.82 13.25 -3.63
C HIS A 44 -14.29 11.85 -4.00
N ARG A 45 -14.75 11.66 -5.25
CA ARG A 45 -14.65 10.31 -5.82
C ARG A 45 -13.17 10.00 -5.85
N SER A 46 -12.76 9.21 -4.86
CA SER A 46 -11.52 8.45 -4.87
C SER A 46 -11.25 8.03 -6.31
N SER A 47 -10.06 8.38 -6.79
CA SER A 47 -9.38 7.59 -7.81
C SER A 47 -9.77 6.12 -7.59
N THR A 48 -10.14 5.45 -8.68
CA THR A 48 -10.14 3.98 -8.76
C THR A 48 -9.07 3.45 -7.81
N MET A 49 -9.44 2.57 -6.88
CA MET A 49 -8.64 2.14 -5.72
C MET A 49 -7.38 1.36 -6.13
N SER A 50 -6.62 1.87 -7.09
CA SER A 50 -5.44 1.25 -7.64
C SER A 50 -4.40 1.04 -6.56
N TYR A 51 -3.54 0.07 -6.79
CA TYR A 51 -2.45 -0.24 -5.88
C TYR A 51 -1.18 -0.36 -6.68
N ILE A 52 -0.11 0.20 -6.17
CA ILE A 52 1.18 0.25 -6.87
C ILE A 52 2.17 -0.58 -6.10
N ASP A 53 2.79 -1.56 -6.75
CA ASP A 53 4.08 -2.08 -6.28
C ASP A 53 5.17 -1.29 -6.98
N GLY A 54 6.02 -0.61 -6.21
CA GLY A 54 7.14 0.16 -6.72
C GLY A 54 8.46 -0.55 -6.42
N PHE A 55 9.38 -0.50 -7.37
CA PHE A 55 10.68 -1.16 -7.30
C PHE A 55 11.80 -0.19 -7.67
N LEU A 56 12.95 -0.40 -7.02
CA LEU A 56 14.18 0.28 -7.34
C LEU A 56 15.30 -0.75 -7.36
N ILE A 57 16.02 -0.82 -8.49
CA ILE A 57 16.99 -1.88 -8.76
C ILE A 57 18.29 -1.25 -9.27
N ALA A 58 19.44 -1.76 -8.84
CA ALA A 58 20.73 -1.44 -9.45
C ALA A 58 21.10 -2.53 -10.46
N VAL A 59 21.21 -2.17 -11.74
CA VAL A 59 21.52 -3.11 -12.82
C VAL A 59 22.88 -2.77 -13.42
N PRO A 60 23.80 -3.74 -13.58
CA PRO A 60 25.04 -3.52 -14.30
C PRO A 60 24.78 -2.99 -15.71
N ASN A 61 25.52 -1.97 -16.14
CA ASN A 61 25.34 -1.34 -17.45
C ASN A 61 25.50 -2.36 -18.60
N ALA A 62 26.42 -3.32 -18.44
CA ALA A 62 26.65 -4.41 -19.39
C ALA A 62 25.49 -5.42 -19.49
N ASN A 63 24.49 -5.35 -18.59
CA ASN A 63 23.33 -6.23 -18.54
C ASN A 63 22.04 -5.53 -18.98
N LYS A 64 22.08 -4.31 -19.53
CA LYS A 64 20.87 -3.57 -19.93
C LYS A 64 19.96 -4.38 -20.86
N GLU A 65 20.51 -4.98 -21.90
CA GLU A 65 19.73 -5.78 -22.87
C GLU A 65 19.19 -7.06 -22.24
N LYS A 66 19.95 -7.68 -21.34
CA LYS A 66 19.50 -8.86 -20.58
C LYS A 66 18.36 -8.51 -19.64
N PHE A 67 18.43 -7.34 -19.01
CA PHE A 67 17.36 -6.81 -18.18
C PHE A 67 16.08 -6.58 -18.98
N ILE A 68 16.19 -5.93 -20.15
CA ILE A 68 15.03 -5.70 -21.03
C ILE A 68 14.42 -7.03 -21.49
N ALA A 69 15.24 -8.01 -21.87
CA ALA A 69 14.75 -9.33 -22.26
C ALA A 69 14.05 -10.05 -21.09
N HIS A 70 14.67 -10.02 -19.90
CA HIS A 70 14.11 -10.60 -18.69
C HIS A 70 12.76 -9.98 -18.31
N ALA A 71 12.66 -8.65 -18.31
CA ALA A 71 11.41 -7.93 -18.10
C ALA A 71 10.36 -8.30 -19.16
N GLY A 72 10.76 -8.40 -20.44
CA GLY A 72 9.87 -8.80 -21.53
C GLY A 72 9.29 -10.21 -21.41
N GLU A 73 9.98 -11.13 -20.76
CA GLU A 73 9.49 -12.49 -20.49
C GLU A 73 8.65 -12.57 -19.22
N PHE A 74 9.00 -11.77 -18.21
CA PHE A 74 8.47 -11.91 -16.86
C PHE A 74 7.28 -10.98 -16.57
N ASP A 75 7.34 -9.73 -17.00
CA ASP A 75 6.30 -8.72 -16.77
C ASP A 75 4.92 -9.12 -17.32
N PRO A 76 4.80 -9.83 -18.46
CA PRO A 76 3.51 -10.33 -18.94
C PRO A 76 2.79 -11.23 -17.93
N ILE A 77 3.52 -11.93 -17.05
CA ILE A 77 2.91 -12.79 -16.04
C ILE A 77 2.13 -11.95 -15.02
N PHE A 78 2.64 -10.78 -14.62
CA PHE A 78 1.86 -9.87 -13.75
C PHE A 78 0.55 -9.44 -14.41
N MET A 79 0.58 -9.18 -15.72
CA MET A 79 -0.62 -8.83 -16.49
C MET A 79 -1.61 -9.99 -16.54
N GLU A 80 -1.16 -11.23 -16.74
CA GLU A 80 -1.99 -12.44 -16.64
C GLU A 80 -2.64 -12.60 -15.25
N LEU A 81 -1.94 -12.15 -14.20
CA LEU A 81 -2.36 -12.27 -12.80
C LEU A 81 -3.23 -11.09 -12.31
N GLY A 82 -3.55 -10.13 -13.19
CA GLY A 82 -4.50 -9.05 -12.92
C GLY A 82 -3.89 -7.67 -12.73
N ALA A 83 -2.60 -7.49 -13.01
CA ALA A 83 -2.03 -6.15 -13.15
C ALA A 83 -2.64 -5.44 -14.36
N ILE A 84 -2.81 -4.13 -14.27
CA ILE A 84 -3.33 -3.29 -15.35
C ILE A 84 -2.20 -2.59 -16.12
N ARG A 85 -1.02 -2.47 -15.52
CA ARG A 85 0.16 -1.87 -16.16
C ARG A 85 1.43 -2.33 -15.47
N VAL A 86 2.47 -2.54 -16.26
CA VAL A 86 3.86 -2.67 -15.78
C VAL A 86 4.70 -1.67 -16.54
N ILE A 87 5.60 -0.97 -15.84
CA ILE A 87 6.57 -0.06 -16.45
C ILE A 87 7.93 -0.28 -15.83
N GLU A 88 8.91 -0.50 -16.70
CA GLU A 88 10.33 -0.58 -16.36
C GLU A 88 11.07 0.62 -16.99
N CYS A 89 11.63 1.51 -16.17
CA CYS A 89 12.36 2.68 -16.63
C CYS A 89 13.87 2.54 -16.36
N TRP A 90 14.68 2.67 -17.40
CA TRP A 90 16.13 2.79 -17.26
C TRP A 90 16.51 4.22 -16.88
N GLY A 91 17.38 4.39 -15.88
CA GLY A 91 17.88 5.70 -15.47
C GLY A 91 18.56 6.44 -16.63
N ASP A 92 18.09 7.66 -16.90
CA ASP A 92 18.59 8.54 -17.97
C ASP A 92 19.23 9.80 -17.36
N ASP A 93 18.43 10.57 -16.60
CA ASP A 93 18.88 11.75 -15.85
C ASP A 93 18.58 11.56 -14.35
N VAL A 94 19.52 10.92 -13.64
CA VAL A 94 19.40 10.60 -12.20
C VAL A 94 20.48 11.34 -11.43
N PRO A 95 20.16 12.49 -10.78
CA PRO A 95 21.16 13.33 -10.13
C PRO A 95 21.69 12.70 -8.84
N ASP A 96 22.96 12.95 -8.56
CA ASP A 96 23.58 12.60 -7.27
C ASP A 96 23.19 13.62 -6.19
N GLY A 97 22.76 13.09 -5.04
CA GLY A 97 22.36 13.87 -3.88
C GLY A 97 23.47 13.94 -2.83
N GLN A 98 23.39 14.95 -1.97
CA GLN A 98 24.32 15.08 -0.84
C GLN A 98 23.94 14.22 0.37
N VAL A 99 22.64 14.05 0.63
CA VAL A 99 22.13 13.28 1.77
C VAL A 99 21.55 11.94 1.31
N THR A 100 20.69 11.96 0.30
CA THR A 100 20.07 10.78 -0.29
C THR A 100 19.88 10.99 -1.79
N ASP A 101 19.90 9.91 -2.55
CA ASP A 101 19.54 9.86 -3.96
C ASP A 101 19.17 8.42 -4.33
N PHE A 102 18.69 8.24 -5.57
CA PHE A 102 18.29 6.95 -6.08
C PHE A 102 19.44 5.94 -6.13
N ARG A 103 20.66 6.37 -6.47
CA ARG A 103 21.84 5.49 -6.51
C ARG A 103 22.19 4.99 -5.11
N ARG A 104 22.16 5.87 -4.10
CA ARG A 104 22.40 5.53 -2.68
C ARG A 104 21.33 4.61 -2.12
N ALA A 105 20.07 4.78 -2.51
CA ALA A 105 18.97 3.94 -2.04
C ALA A 105 19.25 2.45 -2.32
N VAL A 106 19.70 2.12 -3.53
CA VAL A 106 20.06 0.74 -3.91
C VAL A 106 21.56 0.41 -3.80
N LYS A 107 22.35 1.32 -3.22
CA LYS A 107 23.82 1.20 -3.14
C LYS A 107 24.44 0.85 -4.51
N ALA A 108 24.03 1.56 -5.56
CA ALA A 108 24.53 1.36 -6.92
C ALA A 108 26.03 1.70 -7.01
N THR A 109 26.79 0.91 -7.76
CA THR A 109 28.17 1.23 -8.12
C THR A 109 28.21 2.09 -9.39
N ASP A 110 29.39 2.63 -9.73
CA ASP A 110 29.58 3.46 -10.94
C ASP A 110 29.34 2.69 -12.25
N GLU A 111 29.41 1.36 -12.20
CA GLU A 111 29.15 0.46 -13.33
C GLU A 111 27.69 0.02 -13.41
N GLU A 112 26.83 0.55 -12.54
CA GLU A 112 25.41 0.22 -12.45
C GLU A 112 24.54 1.45 -12.72
N THR A 113 23.42 1.22 -13.38
CA THR A 113 22.34 2.18 -13.55
C THR A 113 21.15 1.79 -12.70
N VAL A 114 20.48 2.79 -12.15
CA VAL A 114 19.23 2.59 -11.41
C VAL A 114 18.10 2.35 -12.40
N VAL A 115 17.33 1.29 -12.16
CA VAL A 115 16.03 1.05 -12.78
C VAL A 115 14.96 1.41 -11.78
N PHE A 116 14.01 2.22 -12.22
CA PHE A 116 12.79 2.54 -11.48
C PHE A 116 11.61 1.89 -12.18
N SER A 117 10.86 1.07 -11.45
CA SER A 117 9.73 0.38 -12.04
C SER A 117 8.55 0.25 -11.12
N TRP A 118 7.39 0.03 -11.73
CA TRP A 118 6.19 -0.19 -10.97
C TRP A 118 5.18 -1.06 -11.70
N ILE A 119 4.37 -1.74 -10.90
CA ILE A 119 3.23 -2.53 -11.32
C ILE A 119 2.00 -1.84 -10.76
N GLU A 120 1.08 -1.48 -11.65
CA GLU A 120 -0.22 -0.92 -11.30
C GLU A 120 -1.26 -2.05 -11.29
N TRP A 121 -1.97 -2.14 -10.18
CA TRP A 121 -3.05 -3.09 -9.94
C TRP A 121 -4.38 -2.35 -9.82
N PRO A 122 -5.52 -2.99 -10.14
CA PRO A 122 -6.83 -2.37 -9.98
C PRO A 122 -7.17 -2.12 -8.52
N ASP A 123 -6.69 -2.99 -7.61
CA ASP A 123 -6.84 -2.88 -6.17
C ASP A 123 -5.85 -3.79 -5.40
N LYS A 124 -5.75 -3.56 -4.09
CA LYS A 124 -4.83 -4.32 -3.21
C LYS A 124 -5.20 -5.80 -3.09
N ALA A 125 -6.47 -6.16 -3.08
CA ALA A 125 -6.89 -7.55 -2.96
C ALA A 125 -6.49 -8.34 -4.22
N THR A 126 -6.69 -7.74 -5.40
CA THR A 126 -6.22 -8.30 -6.67
C THR A 126 -4.70 -8.45 -6.66
N ARG A 127 -3.97 -7.42 -6.22
CA ARG A 127 -2.52 -7.46 -6.05
C ARG A 127 -2.07 -8.61 -5.15
N ASP A 128 -2.66 -8.77 -3.97
CA ASP A 128 -2.23 -9.78 -3.00
C ASP A 128 -2.45 -11.20 -3.52
N VAL A 129 -3.57 -11.44 -4.22
CA VAL A 129 -3.84 -12.72 -4.89
C VAL A 129 -2.86 -12.95 -6.05
N GLY A 130 -2.62 -11.93 -6.88
CA GLY A 130 -1.68 -11.98 -8.00
C GLY A 130 -0.27 -12.30 -7.53
N MET A 131 0.25 -11.57 -6.55
CA MET A 131 1.59 -11.80 -5.99
C MET A 131 1.75 -13.19 -5.37
N LYS A 132 0.71 -13.69 -4.69
CA LYS A 132 0.74 -15.07 -4.15
C LYS A 132 0.88 -16.10 -5.28
N LYS A 133 0.07 -15.97 -6.33
CA LYS A 133 0.13 -16.87 -7.50
C LYS A 133 1.48 -16.77 -8.20
N MET A 134 2.04 -15.56 -8.30
CA MET A 134 3.36 -15.34 -8.87
C MET A 134 4.42 -16.15 -8.12
N MET A 135 4.45 -16.09 -6.79
CA MET A 135 5.42 -16.88 -6.00
C MET A 135 5.28 -18.40 -6.17
N GLU A 136 4.10 -18.88 -6.56
CA GLU A 136 3.81 -20.29 -6.80
C GLU A 136 4.00 -20.69 -8.28
N ASP A 137 4.26 -19.73 -9.17
CA ASP A 137 4.38 -19.97 -10.61
C ASP A 137 5.74 -20.60 -10.95
N PRO A 138 5.78 -21.78 -11.59
CA PRO A 138 7.03 -22.44 -11.98
C PRO A 138 7.94 -21.58 -12.88
N ARG A 139 7.38 -20.60 -13.59
CA ARG A 139 8.14 -19.67 -14.44
C ARG A 139 9.06 -18.74 -13.62
N MET A 140 8.79 -18.56 -12.31
CA MET A 140 9.69 -17.82 -11.40
C MET A 140 11.08 -18.44 -11.32
N ASP A 141 11.14 -19.77 -11.27
CA ASP A 141 12.42 -20.46 -11.14
C ASP A 141 13.24 -20.36 -12.43
N ALA A 142 12.55 -20.28 -13.58
CA ALA A 142 13.16 -20.04 -14.89
C ALA A 142 13.65 -18.59 -15.08
N ALA A 143 13.15 -17.63 -14.28
CA ALA A 143 13.60 -16.24 -14.27
C ALA A 143 15.01 -16.07 -13.64
N ASN A 144 15.61 -17.16 -13.17
CA ASN A 144 16.97 -17.21 -12.63
C ASN A 144 17.95 -17.69 -13.73
N PRO A 145 19.00 -16.94 -14.09
CA PRO A 145 19.61 -15.87 -13.30
C PRO A 145 19.04 -14.48 -13.52
N MET A 146 18.74 -13.80 -12.39
CA MET A 146 18.43 -12.37 -12.38
C MET A 146 19.63 -11.57 -12.93
N PRO A 147 19.41 -10.60 -13.84
CA PRO A 147 20.48 -9.81 -14.44
C PRO A 147 21.07 -8.74 -13.48
N PHE A 148 20.64 -8.73 -12.22
CA PHE A 148 20.99 -7.76 -11.17
C PHE A 148 21.08 -8.44 -9.79
N ASP A 149 21.58 -7.70 -8.79
CA ASP A 149 21.67 -8.18 -7.41
C ASP A 149 20.35 -7.94 -6.65
N GLY A 150 19.52 -8.98 -6.58
CA GLY A 150 18.22 -8.94 -5.88
C GLY A 150 18.30 -8.59 -4.39
N LYS A 151 19.47 -8.69 -3.74
CA LYS A 151 19.61 -8.33 -2.31
C LYS A 151 19.57 -6.82 -2.06
N ARG A 152 19.91 -6.03 -3.07
CA ARG A 152 19.92 -4.56 -3.01
C ARG A 152 18.64 -3.93 -3.59
N MET A 153 17.77 -4.74 -4.18
CA MET A 153 16.47 -4.29 -4.66
C MET A 153 15.64 -3.76 -3.50
N ILE A 154 15.06 -2.58 -3.67
CA ILE A 154 14.03 -2.03 -2.78
C ILE A 154 12.69 -2.25 -3.46
N PHE A 155 11.72 -2.74 -2.70
CA PHE A 155 10.34 -2.89 -3.16
C PHE A 155 9.35 -2.45 -2.07
N GLY A 156 8.17 -1.99 -2.48
CA GLY A 156 7.12 -1.59 -1.56
C GLY A 156 5.77 -1.45 -2.25
N GLY A 157 4.70 -1.62 -1.48
CA GLY A 157 3.32 -1.41 -1.93
C GLY A 157 2.79 -0.05 -1.49
N PHE A 158 2.11 0.66 -2.38
CA PHE A 158 1.64 2.03 -2.19
C PHE A 158 0.19 2.17 -2.66
N ALA A 159 -0.63 2.86 -1.86
CA ALA A 159 -1.96 3.30 -2.26
C ALA A 159 -1.88 4.74 -2.81
N PRO A 160 -2.29 5.01 -4.07
CA PRO A 160 -2.30 6.36 -4.61
C PRO A 160 -3.25 7.27 -3.84
N VAL A 161 -2.76 8.45 -3.45
CA VAL A 161 -3.54 9.48 -2.76
C VAL A 161 -3.94 10.61 -3.72
N VAL A 162 -3.18 10.80 -4.80
CA VAL A 162 -3.42 11.80 -5.85
C VAL A 162 -3.15 11.15 -7.20
N ASP A 163 -4.11 11.26 -8.12
CA ASP A 163 -4.02 10.76 -9.50
C ASP A 163 -4.69 11.80 -10.42
N LEU A 164 -3.93 12.34 -11.39
CA LEU A 164 -4.40 13.32 -12.36
C LEU A 164 -4.24 12.75 -13.77
N LYS A 165 -5.33 12.69 -14.53
CA LYS A 165 -5.37 12.19 -15.91
C LYS A 165 -5.70 13.35 -16.86
N LYS A 166 -5.06 13.36 -18.03
CA LYS A 166 -5.22 14.39 -19.06
C LYS A 166 -6.37 14.07 -20.00
#